data_AF-A0A6G3Y0Q6-F1
#
_entry.id   AF-A0A6G3Y0Q6-F1
#
_cell.length_a   1.000
_cell.length_b   1.000
_cell.length_c   1.000
_cell.angle_alpha   90.00
_cell.angle_beta   90.00
_cell.angle_gamma   90.00
#
_symmetry.space_group_name_H-M   'P 1'
#
loop_
_entity.id
_entity.type
_entity.pdbx_description
1 polymer ?
#
loop_
_entity_poly.entity_id
_entity_poly.type
_entity_poly.pdbx_seq_one_letter_code
_entity_poly.pdbx_strand_id
1 'polypeptide(L)'
;MSTTGNGPELPAQIDTSVAHSARVWNYWLGGKDNFPADRAAGDAYREKYPLIETFAQESRDFLRRTVTHLARDAGIRQFLDVGAGLPTANNTHEVAQRIAPDSRIVYVDH
;
A
#
# COMPACT_ATOMS: atom_id res chain seq x y z
N MET A 1 -17.26 36.56 25.51
CA MET A 1 -16.59 36.16 24.26
C MET A 1 -16.01 34.77 24.47
N SER A 2 -16.76 33.71 24.14
CA SER A 2 -16.27 32.32 24.24
C SER A 2 -15.71 31.89 22.89
N THR A 3 -14.42 31.57 22.88
CA THR A 3 -13.74 30.91 21.76
C THR A 3 -14.14 29.44 21.74
N THR A 4 -14.98 29.03 20.80
CA THR A 4 -15.18 27.61 20.45
C THR A 4 -13.92 27.13 19.72
N GLY A 5 -13.07 26.40 20.43
CA GLY A 5 -11.94 25.69 19.83
C GLY A 5 -12.47 24.60 18.89
N ASN A 6 -12.08 24.70 17.62
CA ASN A 6 -12.30 23.66 16.63
C ASN A 6 -11.37 22.49 17.00
N GLY A 7 -11.92 21.45 17.64
CA GLY A 7 -11.19 20.19 17.84
C GLY A 7 -10.86 19.56 16.47
N PRO A 8 -9.85 18.68 16.40
CA PRO A 8 -9.53 18.00 15.15
C PRO A 8 -10.78 17.26 14.64
N GLU A 9 -11.20 17.57 13.41
CA GLU A 9 -12.25 16.82 12.71
C GLU A 9 -11.85 15.34 12.71
N LEU A 10 -12.77 14.49 13.18
CA LEU A 10 -12.65 13.04 13.01
C LEU A 10 -12.50 12.74 11.51
N PRO A 11 -11.69 11.75 11.10
CA PRO A 11 -11.45 11.46 9.69
C PRO A 11 -12.79 11.27 8.97
N ALA A 12 -12.91 11.90 7.79
CA ALA A 12 -14.04 11.70 6.90
C ALA A 12 -14.28 10.20 6.74
N GLN A 13 -15.52 9.76 6.98
CA GLN A 13 -15.91 8.37 6.85
C GLN A 13 -15.49 7.83 5.47
N ILE A 14 -14.85 6.67 5.42
CA ILE A 14 -14.36 6.08 4.17
C ILE A 14 -15.54 5.85 3.23
N ASP A 15 -15.51 6.45 2.04
CA ASP A 15 -16.48 6.18 0.99
C ASP A 15 -16.20 4.81 0.36
N THR A 16 -17.12 3.87 0.62
CA THR A 16 -17.04 2.49 0.13
C THR A 16 -17.81 2.27 -1.16
N SER A 17 -18.54 3.29 -1.63
CA SER A 17 -19.33 3.26 -2.87
C SER A 17 -18.51 3.60 -4.11
N VAL A 18 -17.38 4.31 -3.94
CA VAL A 18 -16.46 4.68 -5.01
C VAL A 18 -15.19 3.85 -4.91
N ALA A 19 -14.76 3.23 -6.02
CA ALA A 19 -13.54 2.43 -6.06
C ALA A 19 -12.28 3.27 -5.76
N HIS A 20 -11.33 2.73 -4.99
CA HIS A 20 -10.04 3.33 -4.70
C HIS A 20 -8.89 2.42 -5.14
N SER A 21 -7.87 2.98 -5.78
CA SER A 21 -6.75 2.22 -6.37
C SER A 21 -6.05 1.29 -5.39
N ALA A 22 -5.76 1.75 -4.16
CA ALA A 22 -5.13 0.94 -3.12
C ALA A 22 -5.97 -0.29 -2.74
N ARG A 23 -7.31 -0.16 -2.73
CA ARG A 23 -8.25 -1.25 -2.43
C ARG A 23 -8.43 -2.20 -3.60
N VAL A 24 -8.42 -1.69 -4.83
CA VAL A 24 -8.39 -2.54 -6.04
C VAL A 24 -7.09 -3.35 -6.09
N TRP A 25 -5.95 -2.74 -5.77
CA TRP A 25 -4.67 -3.43 -5.68
C TRP A 25 -4.68 -4.50 -4.57
N ASN A 26 -5.24 -4.18 -3.40
CA ASN A 26 -5.45 -5.15 -2.33
C ASN A 26 -6.28 -6.35 -2.80
N TYR A 27 -7.35 -6.11 -3.57
CA TYR A 27 -8.17 -7.17 -4.15
C TYR A 27 -7.39 -8.07 -5.11
N TRP A 28 -6.63 -7.52 -6.06
CA TRP A 28 -5.80 -8.33 -6.99
C TRP A 28 -4.71 -9.14 -6.29
N LEU A 29 -4.26 -8.71 -5.11
CA LEU A 29 -3.32 -9.44 -4.27
C LEU A 29 -4.00 -10.50 -3.37
N GLY A 30 -5.32 -10.68 -3.47
CA GLY A 30 -6.08 -11.61 -2.62
C GLY A 30 -6.32 -11.10 -1.19
N GLY A 31 -6.15 -9.80 -0.95
CA GLY A 31 -6.45 -9.15 0.31
C GLY A 31 -7.96 -9.00 0.56
N LYS A 32 -8.31 -8.64 1.80
CA LYS A 32 -9.70 -8.50 2.28
C LYS A 32 -10.13 -7.05 2.50
N ASP A 33 -9.20 -6.11 2.42
CA ASP A 33 -9.42 -4.69 2.72
C ASP A 33 -9.90 -3.97 1.45
N ASN A 34 -11.03 -4.43 0.93
CA ASN A 34 -11.67 -3.94 -0.28
C ASN A 34 -13.20 -4.11 -0.19
N PHE A 35 -13.90 -3.22 -0.89
CA PHE A 35 -15.37 -3.13 -0.91
C PHE A 35 -15.91 -3.58 -2.28
N PRO A 36 -17.24 -3.79 -2.42
CA PRO A 36 -17.85 -4.22 -3.68
C PRO A 36 -17.48 -3.33 -4.87
N ALA A 37 -17.40 -2.01 -4.70
CA ALA A 37 -17.01 -1.08 -5.76
C ALA A 37 -15.59 -1.35 -6.27
N ASP A 38 -14.64 -1.65 -5.37
CA ASP A 38 -13.25 -1.95 -5.74
C ASP A 38 -13.16 -3.28 -6.50
N ARG A 39 -13.90 -4.30 -6.06
CA ARG A 39 -13.93 -5.61 -6.74
C ARG A 39 -14.52 -5.50 -8.14
N ALA A 40 -15.65 -4.80 -8.28
CA ALA A 40 -16.27 -4.56 -9.58
C ALA A 40 -15.31 -3.84 -10.56
N ALA A 41 -14.58 -2.82 -10.08
CA ALA A 41 -13.55 -2.15 -10.87
C ALA A 41 -12.38 -3.09 -11.22
N GLY A 42 -11.92 -3.90 -10.27
CA GLY A 42 -10.87 -4.89 -10.46
C GLY A 42 -11.25 -5.97 -11.48
N ASP A 43 -12.49 -6.46 -11.44
CA ASP A 43 -13.04 -7.44 -12.37
C ASP A 43 -13.12 -6.88 -13.80
N ALA A 44 -13.67 -5.67 -13.95
CA ALA A 44 -13.77 -4.98 -15.24
C ALA A 44 -12.38 -4.71 -15.86
N TYR A 45 -11.35 -4.50 -15.04
CA TYR A 45 -9.98 -4.38 -15.53
C TYR A 45 -9.41 -5.74 -15.95
N ARG A 46 -9.61 -6.79 -15.13
CA ARG A 46 -9.15 -8.15 -15.41
C ARG A 46 -9.70 -8.68 -16.74
N GLU A 47 -10.95 -8.36 -17.08
CA GLU A 47 -11.56 -8.70 -18.38
C GLU A 47 -10.77 -8.16 -19.57
N LYS A 48 -10.17 -6.96 -19.44
CA LYS A 48 -9.38 -6.31 -20.50
C LYS A 48 -7.91 -6.70 -20.46
N TYR A 49 -7.37 -6.93 -19.28
CA TYR A 49 -5.99 -7.35 -19.05
C TYR A 49 -5.94 -8.55 -18.09
N PRO A 50 -6.07 -9.79 -18.62
CA PRO A 50 -6.13 -10.99 -17.79
C PRO A 50 -4.91 -11.25 -16.91
N LEU A 51 -3.77 -10.62 -17.22
CA LEU A 51 -2.51 -10.77 -16.47
C LEU A 51 -2.38 -9.78 -15.28
N ILE A 52 -3.41 -8.99 -14.96
CA ILE A 52 -3.31 -7.95 -13.93
C ILE A 52 -2.93 -8.49 -12.55
N GLU A 53 -3.43 -9.66 -12.16
CA GLU A 53 -3.13 -10.26 -10.86
C GLU A 53 -1.68 -10.73 -10.79
N THR A 54 -1.20 -11.39 -11.83
CA THR A 54 0.21 -11.76 -11.96
C THR A 54 1.09 -10.52 -11.92
N PHE A 55 0.70 -9.46 -12.62
CA PHE A 55 1.43 -8.19 -12.59
C PHE A 55 1.46 -7.58 -11.18
N ALA A 56 0.35 -7.58 -10.45
CA ALA A 56 0.30 -7.08 -9.07
C ALA A 56 1.24 -7.88 -8.15
N GLN A 57 1.25 -9.20 -8.27
CA GLN A 57 2.16 -10.09 -7.53
C GLN A 57 3.63 -9.82 -7.87
N GLU A 58 3.97 -9.75 -9.16
CA GLU A 58 5.34 -9.49 -9.61
C GLU A 58 5.84 -8.09 -9.20
N SER A 59 4.94 -7.10 -9.18
CA SER A 59 5.26 -5.77 -8.66
C SER A 59 5.59 -5.80 -7.17
N ARG A 60 4.90 -6.62 -6.36
CA ARG A 60 5.24 -6.82 -4.94
C ARG A 60 6.57 -7.54 -4.78
N ASP A 61 6.82 -8.55 -5.59
CA ASP A 61 8.08 -9.27 -5.56
C ASP A 61 9.26 -8.39 -6.01
N PHE A 62 9.04 -7.50 -6.97
CA PHE A 62 10.01 -6.49 -7.36
C PHE A 62 10.33 -5.54 -6.20
N LEU A 63 9.32 -5.01 -5.51
CA LEU A 63 9.55 -4.18 -4.31
C LEU A 63 10.40 -4.93 -3.28
N ARG A 64 10.08 -6.19 -2.99
CA ARG A 64 10.85 -7.01 -2.03
C ARG A 64 12.31 -7.16 -2.45
N ARG A 65 12.58 -7.48 -3.72
CA ARG A 65 13.95 -7.62 -4.25
C ARG A 65 14.71 -6.30 -4.16
N THR A 66 14.07 -5.21 -4.53
CA THR A 66 14.65 -3.86 -4.51
C THR A 66 14.99 -3.42 -3.09
N VAL A 67 14.06 -3.53 -2.15
CA VAL A 67 14.31 -3.18 -0.74
C VAL A 67 15.39 -4.07 -0.13
N THR A 68 15.40 -5.37 -0.49
CA THR A 68 16.46 -6.29 -0.06
C THR A 68 17.83 -5.83 -0.54
N HIS A 69 17.97 -5.51 -1.82
CA HIS A 69 19.21 -5.02 -2.40
C HIS A 69 19.67 -3.70 -1.76
N LEU A 70 18.74 -2.75 -1.61
CA LEU A 70 19.03 -1.45 -0.99
C LEU A 70 19.50 -1.58 0.45
N ALA A 71 18.84 -2.42 1.26
CA ALA A 71 19.21 -2.63 2.66
C ALA A 71 20.50 -3.45 2.80
N ARG A 72 20.63 -4.54 2.05
CA ARG A 72 21.75 -5.50 2.18
C ARG A 72 23.02 -5.00 1.51
N ASP A 73 22.93 -4.66 0.23
CA ASP A 73 24.09 -4.48 -0.63
C ASP A 73 24.48 -3.00 -0.73
N ALA A 74 23.48 -2.11 -0.83
CA ALA A 74 23.73 -0.66 -0.93
C ALA A 74 23.83 0.05 0.43
N GLY A 75 23.53 -0.64 1.54
CA GLY A 75 23.68 -0.08 2.89
C GLY A 75 22.67 1.02 3.25
N ILE A 76 21.54 1.14 2.53
CA ILE A 76 20.50 2.14 2.82
C ILE A 76 19.78 1.80 4.13
N ARG A 77 19.56 2.82 4.97
CA ARG A 77 18.88 2.72 6.29
C ARG A 77 17.68 3.62 6.44
N GLN A 78 17.38 4.46 5.45
CA GLN A 78 16.26 5.39 5.49
C GLN A 78 15.47 5.26 4.20
N PHE A 79 14.19 4.95 4.31
CA PHE A 79 13.29 4.77 3.18
C PHE A 79 12.10 5.73 3.30
N LEU A 80 11.75 6.35 2.18
CA LEU A 80 10.49 7.05 1.99
C LEU A 80 9.69 6.25 0.95
N ASP A 81 8.58 5.67 1.38
CA ASP A 81 7.70 4.85 0.56
C ASP A 81 6.43 5.65 0.25
N VAL A 82 6.31 6.11 -1.00
CA VAL A 82 5.24 6.98 -1.47
C VAL A 82 4.29 6.17 -2.34
N GLY A 83 3.00 6.16 -1.99
CA GLY A 83 2.03 5.24 -2.58
C GLY A 83 2.14 3.84 -1.96
N ALA A 84 2.32 3.78 -0.65
CA ALA A 84 2.51 2.54 0.11
C ALA A 84 1.33 1.56 -0.06
N GLY A 85 0.15 2.09 -0.36
CA GLY A 85 -1.11 1.38 -0.42
C GLY A 85 -1.53 0.81 0.92
N LEU A 86 -2.43 -0.17 0.86
CA LEU A 86 -2.85 -0.88 2.06
C LEU A 86 -1.78 -1.88 2.53
N PRO A 87 -1.69 -2.16 3.84
CA PRO A 87 -0.75 -3.14 4.37
C PRO A 87 -0.88 -4.51 3.69
N THR A 88 0.25 -5.08 3.29
CA THR A 88 0.34 -6.43 2.71
C THR A 88 1.42 -7.24 3.42
N ALA A 89 1.60 -8.53 3.07
CA ALA A 89 2.74 -9.26 3.60
C ALA A 89 4.06 -8.74 3.00
N ASN A 90 5.12 -8.68 3.81
CA ASN A 90 6.43 -8.14 3.43
C ASN A 90 6.35 -6.66 3.02
N ASN A 91 5.83 -5.83 3.91
CA ASN A 91 5.91 -4.38 3.79
C ASN A 91 7.38 -3.93 3.82
N THR A 92 7.66 -2.75 3.27
CA THR A 92 9.02 -2.19 3.11
C THR A 92 9.85 -2.25 4.40
N HIS A 93 9.22 -1.97 5.54
CA HIS A 93 9.85 -1.99 6.86
C HIS A 93 10.18 -3.41 7.31
N GLU A 94 9.29 -4.38 7.10
CA GLU A 94 9.51 -5.78 7.45
C GLU A 94 10.68 -6.37 6.66
N VAL A 95 10.81 -5.99 5.38
CA VAL A 95 11.93 -6.43 4.52
C VAL A 95 13.23 -5.76 4.96
N ALA A 96 13.24 -4.44 5.10
CA ALA A 96 14.44 -3.68 5.46
C ALA A 96 14.95 -4.03 6.87
N GLN A 97 14.08 -4.07 7.87
CA GLN A 97 14.45 -4.28 9.27
C GLN A 97 14.87 -5.73 9.58
N ARG A 98 14.39 -6.71 8.79
CA ARG A 98 14.91 -8.08 8.86
C ARG A 98 16.38 -8.18 8.47
N ILE A 99 16.85 -7.27 7.60
CA ILE A 99 18.23 -7.22 7.12
C ILE A 99 19.07 -6.28 8.00
N ALA A 100 18.54 -5.10 8.32
CA ALA A 100 19.19 -4.06 9.10
C ALA A 100 18.18 -3.46 10.10
N PRO A 101 18.14 -3.95 11.35
CA PRO A 101 17.12 -3.58 12.34
C PRO A 101 17.04 -2.08 12.68
N ASP A 102 18.10 -1.32 12.41
CA ASP A 102 18.17 0.13 12.58
C ASP A 102 17.54 0.94 11.43
N SER A 103 17.02 0.26 10.40
CA SER A 103 16.35 0.89 9.26
C SER A 103 15.08 1.64 9.68
N ARG A 104 14.91 2.85 9.13
CA ARG A 104 13.76 3.74 9.36
C ARG A 104 12.98 3.91 8.07
N ILE A 105 11.66 3.83 8.16
CA ILE A 105 10.77 3.87 7.00
C ILE A 105 9.65 4.87 7.31
N VAL A 106 9.37 5.76 6.36
CA VAL A 106 8.17 6.60 6.36
C VAL A 106 7.29 6.15 5.20
N TYR A 107 6.02 5.89 5.49
CA TYR A 107 5.00 5.60 4.48
C TYR A 107 4.12 6.82 4.25
N VAL A 108 3.80 7.08 2.99
CA VAL A 108 2.88 8.15 2.58
C VAL A 108 1.87 7.57 1.60
N ASP A 109 0.59 7.82 1.84
CA ASP A 109 -0.52 7.48 0.94
C ASP A 109 -1.67 8.51 1.09
N HIS A 110 -2.68 8.43 0.23
CA HIS A 110 -3.77 9.43 0.11
C HIS A 110 -5.15 8.85 0.39
#